data_AF-A0A7S2VXR2-F1
#
_entry.id   AF-A0A7S2VXR2-F1
#
_cell.length_a   1.000
_cell.length_b   1.000
_cell.length_c   1.000
_cell.angle_alpha   90.00
_cell.angle_beta   90.00
_cell.angle_gamma   90.00
#
_symmetry.space_group_name_H-M   'P 1'
#
loop_
_entity.id
_entity.type
_entity.pdbx_description
1 polymer ?
#
loop_
_entity_poly.entity_id
_entity_poly.type
_entity_poly.pdbx_seq_one_letter_code
_entity_poly.pdbx_strand_id
1 'polypeptide(L)'
;SESDIAVAMFRLLENEKLIQEGAGISGLAACLAGKLPELQGKTVVVAMCGGNIDTSALGYVLERGLVADGRLVRFSCVVPDRPGGIAGLCNKIAKVGASIKHI
;
A
#
# COMPACT_ATOMS: atom_id res chain seq x y z
N SER A 1 -4.02 2.66 -12.75
CA SER A 1 -4.93 3.31 -11.80
C SER A 1 -4.09 3.97 -10.73
N GLU A 2 -4.62 4.91 -9.95
CA GLU A 2 -3.86 5.48 -8.82
C GLU A 2 -3.45 4.41 -7.81
N SER A 3 -4.28 3.37 -7.63
CA SER A 3 -3.93 2.22 -6.78
C SER A 3 -2.70 1.48 -7.31
N ASP A 4 -2.64 1.22 -8.62
CA ASP A 4 -1.47 0.55 -9.24
C ASP A 4 -0.21 1.39 -9.09
N ILE A 5 -0.35 2.72 -9.24
CA ILE A 5 0.74 3.67 -9.08
C ILE A 5 1.27 3.66 -7.63
N ALA A 6 0.38 3.67 -6.64
CA ALA A 6 0.76 3.57 -5.23
C ALA A 6 1.46 2.24 -4.91
N VAL A 7 0.94 1.12 -5.42
CA VAL A 7 1.59 -0.20 -5.26
C VAL A 7 2.97 -0.21 -5.93
N ALA A 8 3.11 0.35 -7.12
CA ALA A 8 4.40 0.41 -7.81
C ALA A 8 5.43 1.28 -7.08
N MET A 9 5.03 2.45 -6.58
CA MET A 9 5.90 3.28 -5.74
C MET A 9 6.30 2.54 -4.47
N PHE A 10 5.35 1.86 -3.82
CA PHE A 10 5.64 1.06 -2.64
C PHE A 10 6.66 -0.05 -2.91
N ARG A 11 6.50 -0.79 -4.02
CA ARG A 11 7.45 -1.83 -4.45
C ARG A 11 8.83 -1.27 -4.76
N LEU A 12 8.89 -0.11 -5.42
CA LEU A 12 10.15 0.56 -5.70
C LEU A 12 10.87 0.98 -4.41
N LEU A 13 10.13 1.54 -3.45
CA LEU A 13 10.67 1.90 -2.15
C LEU A 13 11.11 0.68 -1.34
N GLU A 14 10.34 -0.42 -1.35
CA GLU A 14 10.63 -1.61 -0.55
C GLU A 14 11.86 -2.36 -1.09
N ASN A 15 11.96 -2.52 -2.41
CA ASN A 15 13.03 -3.29 -3.04
C ASN A 15 14.28 -2.47 -3.37
N GLU A 16 14.09 -1.29 -3.96
CA GLU A 16 15.20 -0.48 -4.50
C GLU A 16 15.56 0.73 -3.62
N LYS A 17 14.76 1.01 -2.57
CA LYS A 17 14.92 2.18 -1.70
C LYS A 17 14.85 3.51 -2.45
N LEU A 18 14.22 3.52 -3.63
CA LEU A 18 14.02 4.70 -4.45
C LEU A 18 12.62 5.27 -4.25
N ILE A 19 12.55 6.60 -4.28
CA ILE A 19 11.33 7.37 -4.18
C ILE A 19 11.09 8.08 -5.51
N GLN A 20 9.88 7.99 -6.02
CA GLN A 20 9.47 8.64 -7.27
C GLN A 20 8.09 9.28 -7.17
N GLU A 21 7.85 10.25 -8.04
CA GLU A 21 6.54 10.84 -8.24
C GLU A 21 5.62 9.94 -9.09
N GLY A 22 4.31 10.16 -9.00
CA GLY A 22 3.31 9.33 -9.66
C GLY A 22 3.40 9.28 -11.19
N ALA A 23 3.80 10.37 -11.84
CA ALA A 23 4.00 10.36 -13.29
C ALA A 23 5.20 9.48 -13.70
N GLY A 24 6.32 9.61 -12.99
CA GLY A 24 7.58 8.90 -13.25
C GLY A 24 7.50 7.38 -13.02
N ILE A 25 6.55 6.90 -12.22
CA ILE A 25 6.37 5.47 -11.91
C ILE A 25 5.29 4.79 -12.77
N SER A 26 4.52 5.56 -13.56
CA SER A 26 3.33 5.07 -14.26
C SER A 26 3.60 3.89 -15.19
N GLY A 27 4.74 3.89 -15.89
CA GLY A 27 5.17 2.77 -16.73
C GLY A 27 5.43 1.49 -15.92
N LEU A 28 6.12 1.61 -14.78
CA LEU A 28 6.35 0.48 -13.88
C LEU A 28 5.02 -0.05 -13.31
N ALA A 29 4.09 0.84 -12.97
CA ALA A 29 2.77 0.47 -12.49
C ALA A 29 1.97 -0.33 -13.52
N ALA A 30 2.04 0.04 -14.80
CA ALA A 30 1.40 -0.71 -15.88
C ALA A 30 2.02 -2.10 -16.07
N CYS A 31 3.35 -2.21 -15.99
CA CYS A 31 4.06 -3.49 -16.03
C CYS A 31 3.65 -4.41 -14.87
N LEU A 32 3.69 -3.90 -13.63
CA LEU A 32 3.36 -4.68 -12.43
C LEU A 32 1.88 -5.07 -12.37
N ALA A 33 0.98 -4.23 -12.87
CA ALA A 33 -0.45 -4.52 -12.95
C ALA A 33 -0.81 -5.48 -14.11
N GLY A 34 0.18 -5.98 -14.87
CA GLY A 34 -0.06 -6.91 -15.98
C GLY A 34 -0.83 -6.29 -17.15
N LYS A 35 -0.77 -4.96 -17.31
CA LYS A 35 -1.55 -4.22 -18.33
C LYS A 35 -0.86 -4.14 -19.69
N LEU A 36 0.36 -4.64 -19.79
CA LEU A 36 1.20 -4.61 -20.99
C LEU A 36 1.62 -6.05 -21.37
N PRO A 37 0.68 -6.94 -21.74
CA PRO A 37 0.98 -8.34 -22.04
C PRO A 37 1.99 -8.52 -23.18
N GLU A 38 2.07 -7.58 -24.11
CA GLU A 38 3.02 -7.54 -25.22
C GLU A 38 4.50 -7.39 -24.80
N LEU A 39 4.73 -7.05 -23.53
CA LEU A 39 6.06 -6.92 -22.94
C LEU A 39 6.53 -8.19 -22.20
N GLN A 40 5.68 -9.20 -22.09
CA GLN A 40 6.02 -10.43 -21.37
C GLN A 40 7.26 -11.12 -22.00
N GLY A 41 8.22 -11.47 -21.14
CA GLY A 41 9.47 -12.13 -21.55
C GLY A 41 10.51 -11.21 -22.19
N LYS A 42 10.24 -9.91 -22.31
CA LYS A 42 11.18 -8.92 -22.86
C LYS A 42 11.97 -8.24 -21.75
N THR A 43 13.19 -7.82 -22.07
CA THR A 43 13.93 -6.86 -21.23
C THR A 43 13.33 -5.47 -21.45
N VAL A 44 12.71 -4.91 -20.42
CA VAL A 44 12.04 -3.60 -20.46
C VAL A 44 12.79 -2.62 -19.59
N VAL A 45 13.07 -1.43 -20.11
CA VAL A 45 13.61 -0.31 -19.34
C VAL A 45 12.50 0.72 -19.18
N VAL A 46 12.14 1.02 -17.94
CA VAL A 46 11.20 2.11 -17.61
C VAL A 46 12.01 3.34 -17.25
N ALA A 47 11.96 4.37 -18.09
CA ALA A 47 12.54 5.67 -17.76
C ALA A 47 11.68 6.32 -16.67
N MET A 48 12.29 6.60 -15.52
CA MET A 48 11.64 7.25 -14.38
C MET A 48 12.17 8.68 -14.25
N CYS A 49 11.26 9.64 -14.11
CA CYS A 49 11.56 11.06 -14.01
C CYS A 49 10.98 11.61 -12.70
N GLY A 50 11.77 12.35 -11.93
CA GLY A 50 11.31 13.06 -10.73
C GLY A 50 11.84 12.48 -9.43
N GLY A 51 11.22 12.81 -8.30
CA GLY A 51 11.68 12.39 -6.97
C GLY A 51 11.33 13.39 -5.86
N ASN A 52 10.69 14.50 -6.23
CA ASN A 52 10.23 15.52 -5.31
C ASN A 52 8.84 15.17 -4.79
N ILE A 53 8.77 14.11 -3.98
CA ILE A 53 7.56 13.74 -3.26
C ILE A 53 7.52 14.45 -1.91
N ASP A 54 6.35 14.91 -1.48
CA ASP A 54 6.15 15.34 -0.11
C ASP A 54 5.92 14.14 0.82
N THR A 55 6.15 14.35 2.12
CA THR A 55 6.04 13.31 3.13
C THR A 55 4.60 12.79 3.32
N SER A 56 3.58 13.61 3.00
CA SER A 56 2.18 13.21 3.12
C SER A 56 1.81 12.24 2.00
N ALA A 57 2.22 12.54 0.77
CA ALA A 57 2.05 11.63 -0.36
C ALA A 57 2.80 10.31 -0.16
N LEU A 58 4.03 10.36 0.39
CA LEU A 58 4.77 9.15 0.77
C LEU A 58 4.02 8.31 1.82
N GLY A 59 3.48 8.95 2.85
CA GLY A 59 2.66 8.28 3.87
C GLY A 59 1.44 7.57 3.28
N TYR A 60 0.73 8.23 2.36
CA TYR A 60 -0.41 7.65 1.66
C TYR A 60 -0.01 6.40 0.84
N VAL A 61 1.08 6.48 0.09
CA VAL A 61 1.63 5.36 -0.70
C VAL A 61 1.99 4.18 0.19
N LEU A 62 2.63 4.43 1.32
CA LEU A 62 2.96 3.40 2.32
C LEU A 62 1.71 2.69 2.83
N GLU A 63 0.67 3.43 3.23
CA GLU A 63 -0.57 2.81 3.69
C GLU A 63 -1.24 1.96 2.60
N ARG A 64 -1.29 2.46 1.36
CA ARG A 64 -1.85 1.70 0.23
C ARG A 64 -1.05 0.43 -0.07
N GLY A 65 0.27 0.51 -0.04
CA GLY A 65 1.15 -0.64 -0.22
C GLY A 65 0.94 -1.70 0.87
N LEU A 66 0.86 -1.28 2.13
CA LEU A 66 0.58 -2.19 3.25
C LEU A 66 -0.80 -2.85 3.13
N VAL A 67 -1.81 -2.13 2.65
CA VAL A 67 -3.15 -2.72 2.37
C VAL A 67 -3.07 -3.72 1.23
N ALA A 68 -2.38 -3.39 0.14
CA ALA A 68 -2.23 -4.28 -1.02
C ALA A 68 -1.48 -5.59 -0.66
N ASP A 69 -0.53 -5.53 0.27
CA ASP A 69 0.19 -6.69 0.79
C ASP A 69 -0.55 -7.43 1.91
N GLY A 70 -1.76 -7.02 2.28
CA GLY A 70 -2.51 -7.65 3.38
C GLY A 70 -1.90 -7.43 4.77
N ARG A 71 -0.93 -6.51 4.89
CA ARG A 71 -0.25 -6.15 6.15
C ARG A 71 -0.98 -5.08 6.94
N LEU A 72 -1.92 -4.37 6.31
CA LEU A 72 -2.79 -3.40 6.96
C LEU A 72 -4.24 -3.68 6.56
N VAL A 73 -5.11 -3.80 7.56
CA VAL A 73 -6.55 -3.96 7.37
C VAL A 73 -7.26 -2.82 8.07
N ARG A 74 -8.18 -2.17 7.37
CA ARG A 74 -9.11 -1.19 7.94
C ARG A 74 -10.53 -1.73 7.80
N PHE A 75 -11.26 -1.76 8.90
CA PHE A 75 -12.65 -2.20 8.93
C PHE A 75 -13.45 -1.32 9.90
N SER A 76 -14.77 -1.36 9.76
CA SER A 76 -15.71 -0.75 10.70
C SER A 76 -16.53 -1.85 11.34
N CYS A 77 -16.79 -1.74 12.64
CA CYS A 77 -17.65 -2.68 13.35
C CYS A 77 -18.50 -1.96 14.39
N VAL A 78 -19.64 -2.54 14.73
CA VAL A 78 -20.51 -2.06 15.80
C VAL A 78 -20.10 -2.73 17.10
N VAL A 79 -19.91 -1.94 18.15
CA VAL A 79 -19.51 -2.41 19.48
C VAL A 79 -20.63 -2.07 20.48
N PRO A 80 -20.97 -2.96 21.42
CA PRO A 80 -21.95 -2.66 22.47
C PRO A 80 -21.52 -1.45 23.30
N ASP A 81 -22.43 -0.47 23.44
CA ASP A 81 -22.22 0.74 24.23
C ASP A 81 -22.41 0.46 25.73
N ARG A 82 -21.43 -0.24 26.31
CA ARG A 82 -21.35 -0.56 27.74
C ARG A 82 -19.90 -0.76 28.17
N PRO A 83 -19.57 -0.59 29.46
CA PRO A 83 -18.25 -0.91 29.99
C PRO A 83 -17.78 -2.31 29.56
N GLY A 84 -16.56 -2.39 29.03
CA GLY A 84 -15.96 -3.63 28.52
C GLY A 84 -16.26 -3.98 27.05
N GLY A 85 -17.12 -3.23 26.35
CA GLY A 85 -17.42 -3.46 24.92
C GLY A 85 -16.17 -3.43 24.03
N ILE A 86 -15.41 -2.33 24.10
CA ILE A 86 -14.15 -2.15 23.36
C ILE A 86 -13.09 -3.17 23.82
N ALA A 87 -12.99 -3.44 25.14
CA ALA A 87 -12.05 -4.43 25.66
C ALA A 87 -12.31 -5.84 25.07
N GLY A 88 -13.58 -6.20 24.89
CA GLY A 88 -13.98 -7.44 24.22
C GLY A 88 -13.54 -7.50 22.75
N LEU A 89 -13.64 -6.38 22.02
CA LEU A 89 -13.15 -6.27 20.65
C LEU A 89 -11.62 -6.42 20.59
N CYS A 90 -10.88 -5.66 21.40
CA CYS A 90 -9.42 -5.72 21.46
C CYS A 90 -8.92 -7.14 21.79
N ASN A 91 -9.58 -7.84 22.73
CA ASN A 91 -9.25 -9.23 23.05
C ASN A 91 -9.45 -10.20 21.87
N LYS A 92 -10.47 -9.99 21.03
CA LYS A 92 -10.67 -10.81 19.82
C LYS A 92 -9.57 -10.56 18.79
N ILE A 93 -9.17 -9.31 18.59
CA ILE A 93 -8.08 -8.93 17.68
C ILE A 93 -6.75 -9.52 18.16
N ALA A 94 -6.46 -9.43 19.46
CA ALA A 94 -5.25 -10.01 20.04
C ALA A 94 -5.18 -11.54 19.88
N LYS A 95 -6.32 -12.24 20.00
CA LYS A 95 -6.39 -13.70 19.82
C LYS A 95 -6.04 -14.18 18.41
N VAL A 96 -6.24 -13.35 17.40
CA VAL A 96 -5.82 -13.66 16.02
C VAL A 96 -4.39 -13.20 15.72
N GLY A 97 -3.65 -12.71 16.72
CA GLY A 97 -2.27 -12.25 16.58
C GLY A 97 -2.11 -10.90 15.88
N ALA A 98 -3.20 -10.13 15.75
CA ALA A 98 -3.16 -8.82 15.09
C ALA A 98 -2.87 -7.69 16.09
N SER A 99 -2.16 -6.66 15.63
CA SER A 99 -1.88 -5.43 16.36
C SER A 99 -2.80 -4.29 15.92
N ILE A 100 -3.15 -3.41 16.86
CA ILE A 100 -4.02 -2.26 16.58
C ILE A 100 -3.15 -1.02 16.34
N LYS A 101 -3.28 -0.41 15.15
CA LYS A 101 -2.58 0.83 14.78
C LYS A 101 -3.37 2.08 15.19
N HIS A 102 -4.68 2.07 14.96
CA HIS A 102 -5.59 3.19 15.21
C HIS A 102 -7.01 2.65 15.44
N ILE A 103 -7.76 3.25 16.37
CA ILE A 103 -9.17 2.95 16.63
C ILE A 103 -9.95 4.26 16.43
#